data_AF-A0A4Y7L8T3-F1
#
_entry.id   AF-A0A4Y7L8T3-F1
#
_cell.length_a   1.000
_cell.length_b   1.000
_cell.length_c   1.000
_cell.angle_alpha   90.00
_cell.angle_beta   90.00
_cell.angle_gamma   90.00
#
_symmetry.space_group_name_H-M   'P 1'
#
loop_
_entity.id
_entity.type
_entity.pdbx_description
1 polymer ?
#
loop_
_entity_poly.entity_id
_entity_poly.type
_entity_poly.pdbx_seq_one_letter_code
_entity_poly.pdbx_strand_id
1 'polypeptide(L)'
;MVSLDLLRYEGVSQSTISKFLIAQPRAFIGDADKFKMIVEKVKGMGFDPLLTTFVVAIRGLVGMCEATWKSKVDVYKRWGWSEDQIQTAFRKSPYCMMYSEKKITAIMDFLVNEMGYDSSSIAETPAIFNNSLKERIIPRCSVIRILVSKGLIEETIPLNVLSVMTDTSFSDKYVKPYEQEAPALMKIFQDNVDLGTASGRYYRVSCPSIIDPGETEISFFFNSTCLVYLLLLPDTSLRGFPPGDSYIILKPSW
;
A
#
# COMPACT_ATOMS: atom_id res chain seq x y z
N MET A 1 -14.10 -25.68 0.46
CA MET A 1 -13.59 -24.55 1.28
C MET A 1 -14.77 -23.64 1.54
N VAL A 2 -15.42 -23.77 2.70
CA VAL A 2 -16.69 -23.08 3.04
C VAL A 2 -16.61 -21.57 2.81
N SER A 3 -15.45 -20.96 3.09
CA SER A 3 -15.20 -19.53 2.88
C SER A 3 -15.21 -19.10 1.41
N LEU A 4 -14.82 -19.96 0.46
CA LEU A 4 -14.88 -19.65 -0.98
C LEU A 4 -16.31 -19.70 -1.51
N ASP A 5 -17.06 -20.70 -1.07
CA ASP A 5 -18.45 -20.87 -1.49
C ASP A 5 -19.32 -19.72 -0.96
N LEU A 6 -19.00 -19.20 0.23
CA LEU A 6 -19.61 -17.97 0.75
C LEU A 6 -19.36 -16.76 -0.16
N LEU A 7 -18.12 -16.49 -0.56
CA LEU A 7 -17.84 -15.35 -1.46
C LEU A 7 -18.54 -15.48 -2.81
N ARG A 8 -18.65 -16.71 -3.33
CA ARG A 8 -19.39 -16.99 -4.58
C ARG A 8 -20.89 -16.74 -4.40
N TYR A 9 -21.45 -17.15 -3.28
CA TYR A 9 -22.85 -16.92 -2.94
C TYR A 9 -23.18 -15.42 -2.85
N GLU A 10 -22.26 -14.63 -2.28
CA GLU A 10 -22.38 -13.16 -2.22
C GLU A 10 -22.17 -12.47 -3.58
N GLY A 11 -21.90 -13.21 -4.66
CA GLY A 11 -21.77 -12.65 -6.01
C GLY A 11 -20.38 -12.14 -6.38
N VAL A 12 -19.36 -12.41 -5.57
CA VAL A 12 -17.97 -12.01 -5.87
C VAL A 12 -17.46 -12.76 -7.11
N SER A 13 -16.92 -12.03 -8.09
CA SER A 13 -16.40 -12.64 -9.32
C SER A 13 -15.27 -13.64 -9.03
N GLN A 14 -15.22 -14.75 -9.80
CA GLN A 14 -14.13 -15.74 -9.67
C GLN A 14 -12.75 -15.11 -9.84
N SER A 15 -12.61 -14.11 -10.74
CA SER A 15 -11.33 -13.41 -10.95
C SER A 15 -10.88 -12.66 -9.69
N THR A 16 -11.81 -12.04 -8.95
CA THR A 16 -11.54 -11.33 -7.70
C THR A 16 -11.19 -12.33 -6.60
N ILE A 17 -11.92 -13.44 -6.50
CA ILE A 17 -11.66 -14.52 -5.55
C ILE A 17 -10.26 -15.10 -5.76
N SER A 18 -9.89 -15.41 -7.01
CA SER A 18 -8.56 -15.91 -7.35
C SER A 18 -7.45 -14.92 -6.95
N LYS A 19 -7.63 -13.62 -7.22
CA LYS A 19 -6.68 -12.59 -6.78
C LYS A 19 -6.54 -12.54 -5.26
N PHE A 20 -7.64 -12.68 -4.52
CA PHE A 20 -7.61 -12.68 -3.05
C PHE A 20 -6.95 -13.95 -2.49
N LEU A 21 -7.29 -15.12 -3.04
CA LEU A 21 -6.62 -16.38 -2.70
C LEU A 21 -5.11 -16.29 -2.91
N ILE A 22 -4.69 -15.78 -4.07
CA ILE A 22 -3.27 -15.57 -4.37
C ILE A 22 -2.66 -14.59 -3.38
N ALA A 23 -3.34 -13.47 -3.06
CA ALA A 23 -2.80 -12.40 -2.23
C ALA A 23 -2.86 -12.64 -0.72
N GLN A 24 -3.69 -13.57 -0.21
CA GLN A 24 -3.75 -13.95 1.20
C GLN A 24 -4.36 -15.35 1.38
N PRO A 25 -3.63 -16.43 1.05
CA PRO A 25 -4.14 -17.80 1.17
C PRO A 25 -4.62 -18.13 2.59
N ARG A 26 -3.91 -17.60 3.60
CA ARG A 26 -4.21 -17.78 5.03
C ARG A 26 -5.62 -17.33 5.43
N ALA A 27 -6.24 -16.42 4.68
CA ALA A 27 -7.60 -15.99 4.97
C ALA A 27 -8.64 -17.11 4.80
N PHE A 28 -8.34 -18.13 4.00
CA PHE A 28 -9.25 -19.22 3.66
C PHE A 28 -8.97 -20.53 4.40
N ILE A 29 -7.87 -20.58 5.14
CA ILE A 29 -7.43 -21.76 5.92
C ILE A 29 -7.90 -21.67 7.38
N GLY A 30 -8.33 -20.48 7.81
CA GLY A 30 -8.79 -20.23 9.18
C GLY A 30 -10.23 -20.68 9.46
N ASP A 31 -10.71 -20.25 10.62
CA ASP A 31 -12.07 -20.47 11.10
C ASP A 31 -13.13 -19.89 10.14
N ALA A 32 -14.00 -20.78 9.62
CA ALA A 32 -15.04 -20.44 8.67
C ALA A 32 -16.16 -19.57 9.29
N ASP A 33 -16.47 -19.74 10.57
CA ASP A 33 -17.47 -18.95 11.27
C ASP A 33 -16.94 -17.53 11.48
N LYS A 34 -15.67 -17.41 11.89
CA LYS A 34 -15.00 -16.10 11.95
C LYS A 34 -14.97 -15.41 10.59
N PHE A 35 -14.66 -16.14 9.52
CA PHE A 35 -14.67 -15.59 8.17
C PHE A 35 -16.07 -15.09 7.79
N LYS A 36 -17.11 -15.87 8.06
CA LYS A 36 -18.51 -15.49 7.83
C LYS A 36 -18.89 -14.24 8.61
N MET A 37 -18.51 -14.13 9.89
CA MET A 37 -18.73 -12.93 10.70
C MET A 37 -18.08 -11.69 10.09
N ILE A 38 -16.87 -11.82 9.54
CA ILE A 38 -16.18 -10.72 8.86
C ILE A 38 -16.93 -10.31 7.58
N VAL A 39 -17.37 -11.27 6.77
CA VAL A 39 -18.16 -11.00 5.56
C VAL A 39 -19.43 -10.22 5.92
N GLU A 40 -20.18 -10.66 6.92
CA GLU A 40 -21.38 -9.96 7.38
C GLU A 40 -21.08 -8.58 7.96
N LYS A 41 -19.97 -8.43 8.69
CA LYS A 41 -19.51 -7.12 9.18
C LYS A 41 -19.20 -6.15 8.03
N VAL A 42 -18.51 -6.61 6.99
CA VAL A 42 -18.19 -5.80 5.80
C VAL A 42 -19.47 -5.41 5.04
N LYS A 43 -20.44 -6.32 4.92
CA LYS A 43 -21.76 -6.00 4.36
C LYS A 43 -22.50 -4.96 5.20
N GLY A 44 -22.49 -5.11 6.53
CA GLY A 44 -23.08 -4.16 7.47
C GLY A 44 -22.43 -2.77 7.43
N MET A 45 -21.15 -2.69 7.04
CA MET A 45 -20.46 -1.42 6.77
C MET A 45 -20.85 -0.77 5.43
N GLY A 46 -21.73 -1.39 4.64
CA GLY A 46 -22.25 -0.84 3.39
C GLY A 46 -21.34 -1.03 2.18
N PHE A 47 -20.46 -2.04 2.19
CA PHE A 47 -19.72 -2.43 1.00
C PHE A 47 -20.59 -3.25 0.05
N ASP A 48 -20.47 -2.97 -1.25
CA ASP A 48 -21.10 -3.75 -2.31
C ASP A 48 -20.25 -4.99 -2.66
N PRO A 49 -20.76 -6.23 -2.47
CA PRO A 49 -20.07 -7.47 -2.81
C PRO A 49 -19.55 -7.57 -4.26
N LEU A 50 -20.15 -6.82 -5.18
CA LEU A 50 -19.76 -6.79 -6.59
C LEU A 50 -18.49 -5.95 -6.84
N LEU A 51 -18.15 -5.04 -5.93
CA LEU A 51 -16.98 -4.19 -6.04
C LEU A 51 -15.73 -4.86 -5.47
N THR A 52 -14.57 -4.56 -6.05
CA THR A 52 -13.30 -5.10 -5.58
C THR A 52 -12.94 -4.64 -4.17
N THR A 53 -13.44 -3.48 -3.75
CA THR A 53 -13.25 -2.94 -2.39
C THR A 53 -13.84 -3.85 -1.32
N PHE A 54 -14.91 -4.60 -1.60
CA PHE A 54 -15.48 -5.57 -0.67
C PHE A 54 -14.46 -6.62 -0.22
N VAL A 55 -13.79 -7.24 -1.21
CA VAL A 55 -12.80 -8.28 -0.94
C VAL A 55 -11.53 -7.70 -0.30
N VAL A 56 -11.15 -6.46 -0.66
CA VAL A 56 -10.03 -5.77 -0.01
C VAL A 56 -10.36 -5.43 1.45
N ALA A 57 -11.61 -5.07 1.77
CA ALA A 57 -12.04 -4.83 3.14
C ALA A 57 -12.03 -6.13 3.97
N ILE A 58 -12.54 -7.23 3.43
CA ILE A 58 -12.46 -8.56 4.07
C ILE A 58 -10.99 -8.91 4.33
N ARG A 59 -10.13 -8.76 3.33
CA ARG A 59 -8.68 -8.98 3.45
C ARG A 59 -8.07 -8.19 4.61
N GLY A 60 -8.40 -6.91 4.73
CA GLY A 60 -7.93 -6.06 5.82
C GLY A 60 -8.40 -6.53 7.19
N LEU A 61 -9.67 -6.90 7.34
CA LEU A 61 -10.25 -7.32 8.62
C LEU A 61 -9.84 -8.74 9.04
N VAL A 62 -9.62 -9.65 8.09
CA VAL A 62 -9.13 -11.01 8.42
C VAL A 62 -7.76 -10.98 9.08
N GLY A 63 -6.90 -10.04 8.67
CA GLY A 63 -5.56 -9.87 9.21
C GLY A 63 -5.47 -9.04 10.50
N MET A 64 -6.60 -8.54 11.03
CA MET A 64 -6.59 -7.52 12.08
C MET A 64 -7.47 -7.92 13.27
N CYS A 65 -6.96 -7.72 14.49
CA CYS A 65 -7.78 -7.82 15.69
C CYS A 65 -8.48 -6.48 15.98
N GLU A 66 -9.52 -6.52 16.81
CA GLU A 66 -10.31 -5.34 17.17
C GLU A 66 -9.48 -4.26 17.85
N ALA A 67 -8.49 -4.64 18.68
CA ALA A 67 -7.58 -3.70 19.32
C ALA A 67 -6.74 -2.92 18.29
N THR A 68 -6.18 -3.60 17.28
CA THR A 68 -5.44 -2.95 16.19
C THR A 68 -6.35 -2.04 15.36
N TRP A 69 -7.58 -2.47 15.08
CA TRP A 69 -8.56 -1.64 14.39
C TRP A 69 -8.83 -0.34 15.15
N LYS A 70 -9.14 -0.45 16.45
CA LYS A 70 -9.43 0.70 17.31
C LYS A 70 -8.24 1.64 17.42
N SER A 71 -7.02 1.10 17.57
CA SER A 71 -5.80 1.89 17.62
C SER A 71 -5.60 2.73 16.35
N LYS A 72 -5.87 2.16 15.16
CA LYS A 72 -5.83 2.90 13.89
C LYS A 72 -6.93 3.95 13.76
N VAL A 73 -8.15 3.64 14.22
CA VAL A 73 -9.23 4.64 14.30
C VAL A 73 -8.80 5.81 15.18
N ASP A 74 -8.17 5.54 16.32
CA ASP A 74 -7.69 6.58 17.23
C ASP A 74 -6.56 7.42 16.62
N VAL A 75 -5.70 6.85 15.75
CA VAL A 75 -4.75 7.64 14.94
C VAL A 75 -5.47 8.67 14.09
N TYR A 76 -6.48 8.26 13.31
CA TYR A 76 -7.22 9.19 12.45
C TYR A 76 -8.00 10.23 13.26
N LYS A 77 -8.56 9.86 14.41
CA LYS A 77 -9.22 10.80 15.34
C LYS A 77 -8.27 11.87 15.87
N ARG A 78 -7.00 11.52 16.15
CA ARG A 78 -5.98 12.52 16.54
C ARG A 78 -5.70 13.54 15.44
N TRP A 79 -5.93 13.18 14.18
CA TRP A 79 -5.88 14.09 13.03
C TRP A 79 -7.21 14.80 12.76
N GLY A 80 -8.18 14.71 13.67
CA GLY A 80 -9.45 15.42 13.58
C GLY A 80 -10.51 14.73 12.74
N TRP A 81 -10.30 13.49 12.28
CA TRP A 81 -11.33 12.78 11.52
C TRP A 81 -12.49 12.35 12.42
N SER A 82 -13.71 12.58 11.95
CA SER A 82 -14.92 12.03 12.55
C SER A 82 -15.05 10.53 12.26
N GLU A 83 -15.88 9.83 13.04
CA GLU A 83 -16.16 8.41 12.79
C GLU A 83 -16.76 8.20 11.38
N ASP A 84 -17.63 9.10 10.92
CA ASP A 84 -18.21 9.03 9.58
C ASP A 84 -17.15 9.22 8.47
N GLN A 85 -16.21 10.16 8.66
CA GLN A 85 -15.09 10.33 7.74
C GLN A 85 -14.24 9.07 7.66
N ILE A 86 -13.94 8.42 8.79
CA ILE A 86 -13.17 7.17 8.83
C ILE A 86 -13.92 6.04 8.11
N GLN A 87 -15.22 5.87 8.38
CA GLN A 87 -16.03 4.84 7.71
C GLN A 87 -16.13 5.09 6.20
N THR A 88 -16.29 6.35 5.78
CA THR A 88 -16.34 6.74 4.37
C THR A 88 -14.98 6.54 3.69
N ALA A 89 -13.88 6.90 4.34
CA ALA A 89 -12.53 6.66 3.86
C ALA A 89 -12.25 5.16 3.69
N PHE A 90 -12.62 4.35 4.69
CA PHE A 90 -12.46 2.90 4.65
C PHE A 90 -13.27 2.27 3.51
N ARG A 91 -14.52 2.71 3.29
CA ARG A 91 -15.35 2.27 2.16
C ARG A 91 -14.73 2.60 0.80
N LYS A 92 -14.19 3.81 0.64
CA LYS A 92 -13.54 4.25 -0.59
C LYS A 92 -12.23 3.52 -0.87
N SER A 93 -11.40 3.32 0.16
CA SER A 93 -10.12 2.63 0.02
C SER A 93 -9.75 1.89 1.31
N PRO A 94 -10.10 0.60 1.43
CA PRO A 94 -9.82 -0.15 2.66
C PRO A 94 -8.34 -0.25 3.02
N TYR A 95 -7.46 -0.05 2.04
CA TYR A 95 -6.02 0.01 2.24
C TYR A 95 -5.57 1.08 3.24
N CYS A 96 -6.33 2.17 3.42
CA CYS A 96 -5.97 3.19 4.41
C CYS A 96 -5.85 2.59 5.83
N MET A 97 -6.69 1.61 6.17
CA MET A 97 -6.63 0.90 7.45
C MET A 97 -5.58 -0.21 7.46
N MET A 98 -5.00 -0.61 6.33
CA MET A 98 -4.06 -1.73 6.25
C MET A 98 -2.60 -1.32 6.48
N TYR A 99 -2.27 -0.02 6.39
CA TYR A 99 -0.91 0.48 6.64
C TYR A 99 -0.59 0.60 8.13
N SER A 100 0.69 0.60 8.48
CA SER A 100 1.14 0.79 9.86
C SER A 100 0.75 2.17 10.39
N GLU A 101 0.56 2.29 11.71
CA GLU A 101 0.26 3.59 12.34
C GLU A 101 1.40 4.59 12.11
N LYS A 102 2.65 4.12 12.10
CA LYS A 102 3.85 4.90 11.75
C LYS A 102 3.72 5.52 10.35
N LYS A 103 3.34 4.72 9.34
CA LYS A 103 3.17 5.21 7.97
C LYS A 103 2.00 6.21 7.86
N ILE A 104 0.86 5.90 8.47
CA ILE A 104 -0.31 6.79 8.47
C ILE A 104 0.06 8.14 9.09
N THR A 105 0.68 8.11 10.27
CA THR A 105 1.08 9.32 11.01
C THR A 105 2.10 10.13 10.23
N ALA A 106 3.12 9.50 9.64
CA ALA A 106 4.13 10.20 8.85
C ALA A 106 3.55 10.88 7.61
N ILE A 107 2.60 10.23 6.92
CA ILE A 107 1.92 10.85 5.77
C ILE A 107 1.05 12.02 6.22
N MET A 108 0.29 11.86 7.30
CA MET A 108 -0.57 12.92 7.82
C MET A 108 0.24 14.12 8.30
N ASP A 109 1.34 13.89 9.01
CA ASP A 109 2.23 14.94 9.50
C ASP A 109 2.81 15.77 8.35
N PHE A 110 3.36 15.11 7.34
CA PHE A 110 3.86 15.79 6.16
C PHE A 110 2.76 16.59 5.42
N LEU A 111 1.60 15.98 5.18
CA LEU A 111 0.55 16.62 4.39
C LEU A 111 -0.12 17.78 5.14
N VAL A 112 -0.43 17.60 6.43
CA VAL A 112 -1.14 18.61 7.22
C VAL A 112 -0.18 19.68 7.73
N ASN A 113 0.90 19.27 8.40
CA ASN A 113 1.76 20.21 9.13
C ASN A 113 2.80 20.86 8.22
N GLU A 114 3.41 20.13 7.28
CA GLU A 114 4.45 20.69 6.41
C GLU A 114 3.90 21.31 5.10
N MET A 115 2.82 20.72 4.58
CA MET A 115 2.24 21.13 3.28
C MET A 115 0.95 21.93 3.41
N GLY A 116 0.35 21.99 4.60
CA GLY A 116 -0.84 22.81 4.87
C GLY A 116 -2.14 22.27 4.27
N TYR A 117 -2.20 20.98 3.90
CA TYR A 117 -3.46 20.39 3.46
C TYR A 117 -4.43 20.25 4.63
N ASP A 118 -5.71 20.53 4.36
CA ASP A 118 -6.76 20.28 5.32
C ASP A 118 -6.93 18.77 5.57
N SER A 119 -6.96 18.38 6.85
CA SER A 119 -7.06 16.96 7.23
C SER A 119 -8.35 16.30 6.72
N SER A 120 -9.48 17.04 6.67
CA SER A 120 -10.75 16.51 6.15
C SER A 120 -10.67 16.24 4.64
N SER A 121 -9.95 17.08 3.88
CA SER A 121 -9.70 16.82 2.46
C SER A 121 -8.90 15.53 2.21
N ILE A 122 -8.03 15.15 3.15
CA ILE A 122 -7.28 13.88 3.09
C ILE A 122 -8.23 12.69 3.31
N ALA A 123 -9.22 12.83 4.21
CA ALA A 123 -10.24 11.81 4.44
C ALA A 123 -11.07 11.51 3.18
N GLU A 124 -11.24 12.51 2.31
CA GLU A 124 -11.93 12.33 1.03
C GLU A 124 -11.09 11.58 0.00
N THR A 125 -9.76 11.55 0.18
CA THR A 125 -8.76 10.93 -0.70
C THR A 125 -7.91 9.86 0.01
N PRO A 126 -8.51 8.79 0.55
CA PRO A 126 -7.77 7.76 1.30
C PRO A 126 -6.78 6.96 0.45
N ALA A 127 -6.89 7.02 -0.88
CA ALA A 127 -5.93 6.40 -1.79
C ALA A 127 -4.51 7.00 -1.69
N ILE A 128 -4.33 8.19 -1.11
CA ILE A 128 -3.02 8.80 -0.93
C ILE A 128 -2.08 7.93 -0.10
N PHE A 129 -2.61 7.19 0.90
CA PHE A 129 -1.84 6.30 1.75
C PHE A 129 -1.23 5.10 1.00
N ASN A 130 -1.72 4.82 -0.21
CA ASN A 130 -1.17 3.78 -1.06
C ASN A 130 0.22 4.13 -1.61
N ASN A 131 0.54 5.43 -1.65
CA ASN A 131 1.79 5.91 -2.18
C ASN A 131 2.93 5.81 -1.17
N SER A 132 4.17 5.80 -1.69
CA SER A 132 5.38 5.95 -0.89
C SER A 132 5.51 7.40 -0.42
N LEU A 133 5.72 7.61 0.88
CA LEU A 133 5.92 8.95 1.41
C LEU A 133 7.18 9.58 0.78
N LYS A 134 8.30 8.85 0.83
CA LYS A 134 9.61 9.33 0.38
C LYS A 134 9.73 9.43 -1.13
N GLU A 135 9.32 8.40 -1.86
CA GLU A 135 9.60 8.32 -3.30
C GLU A 135 8.54 9.05 -4.14
N ARG A 136 7.35 9.32 -3.57
CA ARG A 136 6.21 9.80 -4.37
C ARG A 136 5.51 11.01 -3.78
N ILE A 137 5.14 11.00 -2.50
CA ILE A 137 4.38 12.11 -1.90
C ILE A 137 5.29 13.33 -1.72
N ILE A 138 6.43 13.19 -1.04
CA ILE A 138 7.36 14.28 -0.75
C ILE A 138 7.87 14.96 -2.03
N PRO A 139 8.36 14.25 -3.07
CA PRO A 139 8.95 14.89 -4.24
C PRO A 139 7.92 15.71 -5.01
N ARG A 140 6.71 15.15 -5.17
CA ARG A 140 5.63 15.81 -5.89
C ARG A 140 5.12 17.04 -5.15
N CYS A 141 4.86 16.91 -3.85
CA CYS A 141 4.41 18.04 -3.03
C CYS A 141 5.48 19.15 -3.00
N SER A 142 6.76 18.78 -2.93
CA SER A 142 7.87 19.74 -2.96
C SER A 142 7.95 20.50 -4.28
N VAL A 143 7.82 19.80 -5.41
CA VAL A 143 7.76 20.43 -6.75
C VAL A 143 6.59 21.44 -6.82
N ILE A 144 5.39 21.03 -6.43
CA ILE A 144 4.21 21.91 -6.43
C ILE A 144 4.43 23.13 -5.52
N ARG A 145 4.98 22.95 -4.32
CA ARG A 145 5.29 24.06 -3.40
C ARG A 145 6.27 25.06 -4.01
N ILE A 146 7.31 24.59 -4.71
CA ILE A 146 8.28 25.45 -5.39
C ILE A 146 7.60 26.24 -6.51
N LEU A 147 6.79 25.57 -7.34
CA LEU A 147 6.06 26.23 -8.44
C LEU A 147 5.14 27.34 -7.93
N VAL A 148 4.36 27.07 -6.87
CA VAL A 148 3.50 28.07 -6.22
C VAL A 148 4.34 29.22 -5.68
N SER A 149 5.44 28.94 -4.97
CA SER A 149 6.30 29.97 -4.38
C SER A 149 6.95 30.90 -5.42
N LYS A 150 7.15 30.39 -6.64
CA LYS A 150 7.68 31.16 -7.78
C LYS A 150 6.60 31.85 -8.61
N GLY A 151 5.31 31.66 -8.28
CA GLY A 151 4.19 32.17 -9.07
C GLY A 151 4.04 31.53 -10.45
N LEU A 152 4.60 30.33 -10.65
CA LEU A 152 4.52 29.59 -11.93
C LEU A 152 3.20 28.82 -12.08
N ILE A 153 2.54 28.55 -10.95
CA ILE A 153 1.16 28.07 -10.86
C ILE A 153 0.45 28.84 -9.74
N GLU A 154 -0.87 29.00 -9.88
CA GLU A 154 -1.67 29.83 -8.98
C GLU A 154 -1.95 29.16 -7.62
N GLU A 155 -2.25 27.86 -7.63
CA GLU A 155 -2.72 27.14 -6.45
C GLU A 155 -2.10 25.74 -6.30
N THR A 156 -2.17 25.21 -5.09
CA THR A 156 -1.80 23.82 -4.79
C THR A 156 -2.70 22.84 -5.53
N ILE A 157 -2.14 21.73 -6.01
CA ILE A 157 -2.90 20.71 -6.74
C ILE A 157 -3.62 19.78 -5.75
N PRO A 158 -4.93 19.49 -5.95
CA PRO A 158 -5.66 18.55 -5.10
C PRO A 158 -5.01 17.17 -4.99
N LEU A 159 -5.03 16.58 -3.78
CA LEU A 159 -4.36 15.31 -3.49
C LEU A 159 -4.92 14.13 -4.31
N ASN A 160 -6.20 14.16 -4.66
CA ASN A 160 -6.79 13.12 -5.52
C ASN A 160 -6.08 13.08 -6.88
N VAL A 161 -5.78 14.24 -7.46
CA VAL A 161 -5.04 14.35 -8.73
C VAL A 161 -3.59 13.89 -8.56
N LEU A 162 -2.90 14.37 -7.51
CA LEU A 162 -1.51 14.00 -7.27
C LEU A 162 -1.33 12.51 -6.97
N SER A 163 -2.30 11.88 -6.31
CA SER A 163 -2.21 10.47 -5.90
C SER A 163 -2.19 9.51 -7.08
N VAL A 164 -3.00 9.78 -8.11
CA VAL A 164 -3.21 8.87 -9.26
C VAL A 164 -2.31 9.15 -10.46
N MET A 165 -1.75 10.36 -10.56
CA MET A 165 -0.93 10.78 -11.71
C MET A 165 0.33 9.91 -11.87
N THR A 166 0.71 9.49 -13.07
CA THR A 166 1.97 8.76 -13.29
C THR A 166 3.17 9.69 -13.16
N ASP A 167 4.38 9.14 -12.99
CA ASP A 167 5.59 9.97 -12.91
C ASP A 167 5.86 10.69 -14.24
N THR A 168 5.56 10.03 -15.36
CA THR A 168 5.63 10.63 -16.70
C THR A 168 4.70 11.84 -16.83
N SER A 169 3.42 11.67 -16.51
CA SER A 169 2.45 12.77 -16.59
C SER A 169 2.75 13.89 -15.61
N PHE A 170 3.26 13.56 -14.41
CA PHE A 170 3.67 14.57 -13.44
C PHE A 170 4.87 15.38 -13.96
N SER A 171 5.88 14.69 -14.50
CA SER A 171 7.08 15.33 -15.06
C SER A 171 6.74 16.23 -16.25
N ASP A 172 5.95 15.72 -17.20
CA ASP A 172 5.56 16.46 -18.40
C ASP A 172 4.73 17.71 -18.08
N LYS A 173 3.97 17.69 -16.98
CA LYS A 173 3.08 18.80 -16.60
C LYS A 173 3.69 19.79 -15.63
N TYR A 174 4.53 19.34 -14.70
CA TYR A 174 4.99 20.17 -13.56
C TYR A 174 6.50 20.23 -13.40
N VAL A 175 7.29 19.50 -14.20
CA VAL A 175 8.77 19.54 -14.10
C VAL A 175 9.36 20.12 -15.38
N LYS A 176 9.17 19.45 -16.53
CA LYS A 176 9.78 19.85 -17.81
C LYS A 176 9.37 21.24 -18.29
N PRO A 177 8.10 21.69 -18.15
CA PRO A 177 7.71 23.01 -18.61
C PRO A 177 8.40 24.17 -17.88
N TYR A 178 8.96 23.91 -16.69
CA TYR A 178 9.54 24.91 -15.80
C TYR A 178 11.03 24.70 -15.56
N GLU A 179 11.69 23.94 -16.44
CA GLU A 179 13.11 23.57 -16.28
C GLU A 179 14.04 24.79 -16.30
N GLN A 180 13.71 25.82 -17.08
CA GLN A 180 14.51 27.05 -17.16
C GLN A 180 14.30 27.95 -15.95
N GLU A 181 13.06 28.09 -15.48
CA GLU A 181 12.67 28.95 -14.37
C GLU A 181 12.98 28.34 -12.99
N ALA A 182 13.06 27.01 -12.94
CA ALA A 182 13.35 26.25 -11.74
C ALA A 182 14.18 24.97 -12.04
N PRO A 183 15.48 25.11 -12.37
CA PRO A 183 16.34 23.96 -12.69
C PRO A 183 16.46 22.92 -11.58
N ALA A 184 16.23 23.34 -10.32
CA ALA A 184 16.24 22.46 -9.15
C ALA A 184 15.10 21.42 -9.14
N LEU A 185 14.01 21.63 -9.90
CA LEU A 185 12.87 20.72 -9.92
C LEU A 185 13.23 19.33 -10.44
N MET A 186 14.07 19.27 -11.49
CA MET A 186 14.49 18.00 -12.08
C MET A 186 15.28 17.17 -11.06
N LYS A 187 16.19 17.82 -10.33
CA LYS A 187 17.00 17.17 -9.28
C LYS A 187 16.11 16.64 -8.14
N ILE A 188 15.17 17.45 -7.65
CA ILE A 188 14.25 17.02 -6.58
C ILE A 188 13.40 15.82 -7.02
N PHE A 189 12.95 15.81 -8.26
CA PHE A 189 12.14 14.72 -8.78
C PHE A 189 12.97 13.45 -9.03
N GLN A 190 14.17 13.57 -9.60
CA GLN A 190 15.05 12.44 -9.91
C GLN A 190 15.74 11.83 -8.68
N ASP A 191 16.27 12.65 -7.76
CA ASP A 191 16.98 12.18 -6.56
C ASP A 191 16.10 11.26 -5.69
N ASN A 192 14.76 11.40 -5.79
CA ASN A 192 13.80 10.57 -5.06
C ASN A 192 13.20 9.42 -5.89
N VAL A 193 13.27 9.50 -7.22
CA VAL A 193 12.86 8.42 -8.13
C VAL A 193 13.98 7.37 -8.24
N ASP A 194 15.25 7.78 -8.28
CA ASP A 194 16.39 6.86 -8.40
C ASP A 194 16.67 6.05 -7.12
N LEU A 195 16.28 6.56 -5.95
CA LEU A 195 16.27 5.78 -4.71
C LEU A 195 15.22 4.65 -4.74
N GLY A 196 14.11 4.85 -5.46
CA GLY A 196 13.06 3.84 -5.65
C GLY A 196 13.32 2.86 -6.80
N THR A 197 14.19 3.19 -7.75
CA THR A 197 14.61 2.27 -8.82
C THR A 197 15.83 1.42 -8.42
N ALA A 198 16.65 1.90 -7.47
CA ALA A 198 17.71 1.11 -6.83
C ALA A 198 17.15 -0.04 -5.96
N SER A 199 15.90 0.06 -5.48
CA SER A 199 15.10 -1.10 -5.08
C SER A 199 14.49 -1.72 -6.34
N GLY A 200 15.17 -2.72 -6.89
CA GLY A 200 14.92 -3.30 -8.21
C GLY A 200 13.46 -3.56 -8.56
N ARG A 201 13.20 -3.55 -9.88
CA ARG A 201 11.94 -3.87 -10.55
C ARG A 201 11.13 -4.95 -9.81
N TYR A 202 10.22 -4.54 -8.93
CA TYR A 202 9.15 -5.42 -8.50
C TYR A 202 8.19 -5.55 -9.67
N TYR A 203 8.30 -6.66 -10.40
CA TYR A 203 7.13 -7.20 -11.08
C TYR A 203 6.00 -7.26 -10.05
N ARG A 204 4.78 -6.93 -10.47
CA ARG A 204 3.56 -7.04 -9.67
C ARG A 204 3.32 -8.49 -9.27
N VAL A 205 4.05 -8.99 -8.29
CA VAL A 205 3.80 -10.27 -7.64
C VAL A 205 2.80 -9.97 -6.54
N SER A 206 1.56 -10.36 -6.77
CA SER A 206 0.55 -10.35 -5.71
C SER A 206 0.92 -11.43 -4.70
N CYS A 207 1.43 -11.07 -3.52
CA CYS A 207 1.21 -11.68 -2.17
C CYS A 207 2.28 -11.20 -1.14
N PRO A 208 2.14 -11.46 0.17
CA PRO A 208 1.54 -10.61 1.21
C PRO A 208 2.60 -10.00 2.17
N SER A 209 2.12 -9.18 3.11
CA SER A 209 2.88 -8.44 4.14
C SER A 209 3.72 -7.29 3.60
N ILE A 210 3.14 -6.08 3.71
CA ILE A 210 3.89 -4.83 3.65
C ILE A 210 4.77 -4.81 4.92
N ILE A 211 6.02 -5.22 4.76
CA ILE A 211 7.12 -4.84 5.63
C ILE A 211 7.84 -3.73 4.86
N ASP A 212 7.83 -2.52 5.41
CA ASP A 212 8.66 -1.43 4.92
C ASP A 212 10.13 -1.90 4.96
N PRO A 213 10.89 -1.83 3.86
CA PRO A 213 12.32 -2.14 3.89
C PRO A 213 13.05 -0.95 4.50
N GLY A 214 12.97 -0.84 5.81
CA GLY A 214 13.62 0.17 6.60
C GLY A 214 13.63 -0.29 8.05
N GLU A 215 14.80 -0.80 8.46
CA GLU A 215 15.19 -1.17 9.82
C GLU A 215 15.21 -2.69 10.09
N THR A 216 16.44 -3.18 9.97
CA THR A 216 16.98 -4.46 10.42
C THR A 216 16.81 -4.59 11.94
N GLU A 217 15.96 -5.51 12.38
CA GLU A 217 16.22 -6.35 13.55
C GLU A 217 15.30 -7.58 13.48
N ILE A 218 15.90 -8.68 13.03
CA ILE A 218 15.24 -9.96 12.86
C ILE A 218 15.22 -10.67 14.22
N SER A 219 14.05 -10.73 14.86
CA SER A 219 13.75 -11.77 15.84
C SER A 219 12.74 -12.75 15.21
N PHE A 220 13.25 -13.78 14.54
CA PHE A 220 12.41 -14.88 14.05
C PHE A 220 12.06 -15.83 15.21
N PHE A 221 10.79 -15.85 15.61
CA PHE A 221 10.23 -17.02 16.26
C PHE A 221 9.95 -18.09 15.20
N PHE A 222 10.75 -19.15 15.20
CA PHE A 222 10.49 -20.37 14.43
C PHE A 222 9.32 -21.13 15.07
N ASN A 223 8.32 -21.50 14.27
CA ASN A 223 7.67 -22.79 14.50
C ASN A 223 7.25 -23.45 13.18
N SER A 224 7.46 -24.75 13.15
CA SER A 224 7.69 -25.63 12.01
C SER A 224 6.49 -25.77 11.07
N THR A 225 6.71 -25.60 9.75
CA THR A 225 6.61 -26.65 8.70
C THR A 225 6.53 -25.95 7.32
N CYS A 226 7.70 -25.69 6.73
CA CYS A 226 8.02 -25.56 5.29
C CYS A 226 9.36 -24.81 5.19
N LEU A 227 10.47 -25.54 5.03
CA LEU A 227 11.79 -24.95 4.81
C LEU A 227 11.92 -24.55 3.34
N VAL A 228 11.79 -23.27 3.02
CA VAL A 228 12.31 -22.72 1.76
C VAL A 228 13.75 -22.30 2.05
N TYR A 229 14.73 -23.08 1.56
CA TYR A 229 16.14 -22.72 1.67
C TYR A 229 16.48 -21.63 0.64
N LEU A 230 16.72 -20.41 1.11
CA LEU A 230 17.41 -19.37 0.35
C LEU A 230 18.91 -19.53 0.60
N LEU A 231 19.63 -20.13 -0.35
CA LEU A 231 21.08 -20.22 -0.31
C LEU A 231 21.69 -19.21 -1.29
N LEU A 232 22.49 -18.28 -0.77
CA LEU A 232 23.46 -17.52 -1.55
C LEU A 232 24.70 -18.42 -1.69
N LEU A 233 24.82 -19.15 -2.79
CA LEU A 233 26.05 -19.92 -3.07
C LEU A 233 27.03 -19.06 -3.86
N PRO A 234 28.31 -18.99 -3.45
CA PRO A 234 29.39 -18.59 -4.33
C PRO A 234 29.49 -19.61 -5.48
N ASP A 235 29.72 -19.09 -6.67
CA ASP A 235 29.82 -19.83 -7.93
C ASP A 235 30.91 -20.91 -7.84
N THR A 236 30.57 -22.14 -7.45
CA THR A 236 31.18 -23.42 -7.87
C THR A 236 30.60 -24.61 -7.08
N SER A 237 30.38 -25.72 -7.79
CA SER A 237 29.94 -27.06 -7.34
C SER A 237 28.42 -27.31 -7.21
N LEU A 238 27.78 -27.65 -8.34
CA LEU A 238 26.51 -28.37 -8.38
C LEU A 238 26.78 -29.88 -8.33
N ARG A 239 26.84 -30.49 -7.13
CA ARG A 239 26.60 -31.94 -6.96
C ARG A 239 25.98 -32.21 -5.59
N GLY A 240 24.72 -32.65 -5.60
CA GLY A 240 24.06 -33.24 -4.44
C GLY A 240 22.76 -32.56 -4.01
N PHE A 241 21.73 -32.57 -4.85
CA PHE A 241 20.35 -32.29 -4.39
C PHE A 241 19.46 -33.52 -4.65
N PRO A 242 18.62 -33.92 -3.68
CA PRO A 242 17.67 -35.01 -3.86
C PRO A 242 16.57 -34.63 -4.88
N PRO A 243 16.10 -35.55 -5.72
CA PRO A 243 15.02 -35.27 -6.67
C PRO A 243 13.69 -35.10 -5.93
N GLY A 244 13.04 -33.94 -6.08
CA GLY A 244 11.68 -33.69 -5.57
C GLY A 244 11.35 -32.24 -5.19
N ASP A 245 12.36 -31.41 -4.93
CA ASP A 245 12.16 -30.04 -4.46
C ASP A 245 12.30 -29.00 -5.59
N SER A 246 11.48 -27.95 -5.53
CA SER A 246 11.54 -26.80 -6.45
C SER A 246 12.53 -25.77 -5.92
N TYR A 247 13.56 -25.42 -6.71
CA TYR A 247 14.58 -24.43 -6.35
C TYR A 247 14.47 -23.20 -7.26
N ILE A 248 14.68 -22.01 -6.70
CA ILE A 248 14.81 -20.75 -7.46
C ILE A 248 16.28 -20.33 -7.43
N ILE A 249 16.93 -20.32 -8.59
CA ILE A 249 18.31 -19.84 -8.75
C ILE A 249 18.25 -18.39 -9.20
N LEU A 250 18.74 -17.46 -8.36
CA LEU A 250 18.91 -16.06 -8.74
C LEU A 250 20.37 -15.84 -9.16
N LYS A 251 20.59 -15.43 -10.42
CA LYS A 251 21.90 -14.97 -10.88
C LYS A 251 22.02 -13.45 -10.69
N PRO A 252 23.12 -12.93 -10.11
CA PRO A 252 23.39 -11.49 -10.13
C PRO A 252 23.69 -11.03 -11.56
N SER A 253 23.10 -9.91 -11.98
CA SER A 253 23.60 -9.14 -13.13
C SER A 253 24.24 -7.88 -12.56
N TRP A 254 25.52 -7.70 -12.88
CA TRP A 254 26.34 -6.56 -12.49
C TRP A 254 25.91 -5.30 -13.23
#